data_AF-A0A660SLN1-F1
#
_entry.id   AF-A0A660SLN1-F1
#
_cell.length_a   1.000
_cell.length_b   1.000
_cell.length_c   1.000
_cell.angle_alpha   90.00
_cell.angle_beta   90.00
_cell.angle_gamma   90.00
#
_symmetry.space_group_name_H-M   'P 1'
#
loop_
_entity.id
_entity.type
_entity.pdbx_description
1 polymer ?
#
loop_
_entity_poly.entity_id
_entity_poly.type
_entity_poly.pdbx_seq_one_letter_code
_entity_poly.pdbx_strand_id
1 'polypeptide(L)'
;LEGGDVWYWDPLQGGYDFEILCGIDGTTDGGGDLTTIGGVATTFTEGMSFSYTGGNSYIDHLSPVGSGYTIFNNSPTAYVCGIANDVRAYRTVGMSFEFGGLMDGSGVSTKDTLALNIMEFFGIHLQGVAIDRFSALKNDRKLSFGIKAKGSNLFSNKLDIEYGIVHSGKVEIDIYNTTGRKIKTLMSATKNAGYHKISWNGKDDNGRNIVNGIYFVTIKSSGKVKNTKVMLIK
;
A
#
# COMPACT_ATOMS: atom_id res chain seq x y z
N LEU A 1 2.24 -12.00 -9.51
CA LEU A 1 2.84 -12.22 -10.84
C LEU A 1 2.15 -11.28 -11.80
N GLU A 2 2.90 -10.73 -12.73
CA GLU A 2 2.38 -9.80 -13.74
C GLU A 2 3.09 -10.00 -15.07
N GLY A 3 2.44 -9.59 -16.15
CA GLY A 3 3.03 -9.55 -17.49
C GLY A 3 2.00 -9.91 -18.56
N GLY A 4 2.12 -9.26 -19.71
CA GLY A 4 1.21 -9.38 -20.87
C GLY A 4 0.96 -10.83 -21.26
N ASP A 5 2.05 -11.55 -21.46
CA ASP A 5 2.06 -12.84 -22.16
C ASP A 5 2.23 -14.03 -21.19
N VAL A 6 2.24 -13.76 -19.87
CA VAL A 6 2.65 -14.72 -18.84
C VAL A 6 1.67 -15.90 -18.70
N TRP A 7 0.40 -15.70 -19.04
CA TRP A 7 -0.69 -16.60 -18.64
C TRP A 7 -1.18 -17.48 -19.78
N TYR A 8 -1.12 -17.04 -21.03
CA TYR A 8 -1.57 -17.81 -22.20
C TYR A 8 -0.47 -17.96 -23.24
N TRP A 9 0.21 -16.89 -23.64
CA TRP A 9 1.20 -16.97 -24.73
C TRP A 9 2.50 -17.69 -24.33
N ASP A 10 3.13 -17.30 -23.22
CA ASP A 10 4.39 -17.88 -22.75
C ASP A 10 4.31 -19.39 -22.53
N PRO A 11 3.27 -19.96 -21.87
CA PRO A 11 3.13 -21.41 -21.73
C PRO A 11 3.13 -22.17 -23.06
N LEU A 12 2.55 -21.60 -24.13
CA LEU A 12 2.56 -22.20 -25.46
C LEU A 12 3.95 -22.16 -26.12
N GLN A 13 4.82 -21.26 -25.68
CA GLN A 13 6.20 -21.12 -26.15
C GLN A 13 7.22 -21.87 -25.26
N GLY A 14 6.74 -22.74 -24.36
CA GLY A 14 7.59 -23.49 -23.43
C GLY A 14 7.93 -22.72 -22.14
N GLY A 15 7.25 -21.61 -21.88
CA GLY A 15 7.23 -20.93 -20.59
C GLY A 15 6.57 -21.77 -19.50
N TYR A 16 6.74 -21.35 -18.24
CA TYR A 16 6.16 -22.07 -17.11
C TYR A 16 4.68 -21.73 -16.96
N ASP A 17 3.86 -22.77 -16.78
CA ASP A 17 2.45 -22.64 -16.53
C ASP A 17 2.17 -22.46 -15.01
N PHE A 18 1.69 -21.26 -14.65
CA PHE A 18 1.36 -20.88 -13.28
C PHE A 18 -0.09 -21.15 -12.87
N GLU A 19 -0.93 -21.69 -13.77
CA GLU A 19 -2.39 -21.81 -13.62
C GLU A 19 -2.81 -22.51 -12.32
N ILE A 20 -2.26 -23.71 -12.07
CA ILE A 20 -2.57 -24.54 -10.89
C ILE A 20 -2.28 -23.80 -9.59
N LEU A 21 -1.19 -23.02 -9.56
CA LEU A 21 -0.79 -22.29 -8.37
C LEU A 21 -1.66 -21.05 -8.17
N CYS A 22 -1.94 -20.32 -9.26
CA CYS A 22 -2.54 -18.99 -9.17
C CYS A 22 -4.06 -18.97 -9.18
N GLY A 23 -4.73 -20.09 -9.49
CA GLY A 23 -6.19 -20.11 -9.67
C GLY A 23 -6.62 -19.32 -10.91
N ILE A 24 -5.76 -19.32 -11.93
CA ILE A 24 -5.90 -18.58 -13.18
C ILE A 24 -5.91 -19.59 -14.32
N ASP A 25 -6.72 -19.32 -15.33
CA ASP A 25 -6.72 -19.98 -16.64
C ASP A 25 -6.50 -18.89 -17.70
N GLY A 26 -5.44 -19.03 -18.49
CA GLY A 26 -5.16 -18.15 -19.61
C GLY A 26 -6.05 -18.53 -20.78
N THR A 27 -6.96 -17.65 -21.21
CA THR A 27 -7.98 -18.04 -22.18
C THR A 27 -7.64 -17.66 -23.62
N THR A 28 -6.99 -16.51 -23.84
CA THR A 28 -6.65 -16.01 -25.17
C THR A 28 -5.56 -14.94 -25.07
N ASP A 29 -4.72 -14.85 -26.10
CA ASP A 29 -3.78 -13.76 -26.32
C ASP A 29 -4.54 -12.48 -26.74
N GLY A 30 -4.22 -11.35 -26.10
CA GLY A 30 -4.96 -10.10 -26.23
C GLY A 30 -4.76 -9.38 -27.55
N GLY A 31 -5.71 -8.51 -27.90
CA GLY A 31 -5.72 -7.79 -29.18
C GLY A 31 -5.13 -6.37 -29.16
N GLY A 32 -4.47 -5.94 -28.07
CA GLY A 32 -4.05 -4.55 -27.92
C GLY A 32 -5.18 -3.61 -27.46
N ASP A 33 -6.24 -4.15 -26.86
CA ASP A 33 -7.50 -3.47 -26.53
C ASP A 33 -7.67 -3.14 -25.03
N LEU A 34 -6.57 -3.18 -24.28
CA LEU A 34 -6.52 -2.75 -22.89
C LEU A 34 -6.70 -1.24 -22.80
N THR A 35 -7.72 -0.81 -22.04
CA THR A 35 -8.13 0.60 -21.98
C THR A 35 -8.32 1.06 -20.55
N THR A 36 -9.42 0.65 -19.90
CA THR A 36 -9.70 0.98 -18.50
C THR A 36 -9.69 -0.28 -17.65
N ILE A 37 -8.77 -0.32 -16.68
CA ILE A 37 -8.64 -1.42 -15.73
C ILE A 37 -9.48 -1.08 -14.49
N GLY A 38 -10.68 -1.66 -14.42
CA GLY A 38 -11.65 -1.43 -13.36
C GLY A 38 -11.60 -2.51 -12.28
N GLY A 39 -11.53 -2.10 -11.02
CA GLY A 39 -11.56 -3.00 -9.87
C GLY A 39 -12.95 -3.61 -9.64
N VAL A 40 -12.99 -4.82 -9.08
CA VAL A 40 -14.22 -5.58 -8.86
C VAL A 40 -14.80 -5.33 -7.47
N ALA A 41 -16.12 -5.11 -7.41
CA ALA A 41 -16.84 -4.92 -6.15
C ALA A 41 -16.65 -6.10 -5.19
N THR A 42 -16.66 -5.85 -3.88
CA THR A 42 -16.44 -6.83 -2.79
C THR A 42 -15.03 -7.41 -2.70
N THR A 43 -14.09 -6.92 -3.52
CA THR A 43 -12.68 -7.31 -3.48
C THR A 43 -11.80 -6.17 -2.97
N PHE A 44 -10.52 -6.44 -2.73
CA PHE A 44 -9.58 -5.40 -2.29
C PHE A 44 -9.27 -4.34 -3.36
N THR A 45 -9.70 -4.53 -4.60
CA THR A 45 -9.58 -3.54 -5.70
C THR A 45 -10.86 -2.74 -5.90
N GLU A 46 -11.91 -2.96 -5.10
CA GLU A 46 -13.20 -2.27 -5.26
C GLU A 46 -13.04 -0.74 -5.32
N GLY A 47 -13.71 -0.15 -6.31
CA GLY A 47 -13.75 1.30 -6.55
C GLY A 47 -12.51 1.85 -7.28
N MET A 48 -11.52 1.01 -7.60
CA MET A 48 -10.37 1.41 -8.39
C MET A 48 -10.70 1.46 -9.88
N SER A 49 -10.05 2.38 -10.58
CA SER A 49 -10.12 2.55 -12.03
C SER A 49 -8.83 3.18 -12.52
N PHE A 50 -8.09 2.47 -13.36
CA PHE A 50 -6.80 2.89 -13.88
C PHE A 50 -6.84 2.99 -15.40
N SER A 51 -6.16 4.00 -15.94
CA SER A 51 -5.69 3.97 -17.32
C SER A 51 -4.32 3.29 -17.38
N TYR A 52 -3.99 2.75 -18.54
CA TYR A 52 -2.73 2.02 -18.76
C TYR A 52 -1.88 2.69 -19.84
N THR A 53 -0.59 2.84 -19.57
CA THR A 53 0.42 3.40 -20.49
C THR A 53 1.69 2.54 -20.52
N GLY A 54 1.59 1.26 -20.15
CA GLY A 54 2.70 0.31 -20.24
C GLY A 54 3.04 -0.05 -21.69
N GLY A 55 4.21 -0.68 -21.88
CA GLY A 55 4.75 -0.96 -23.21
C GLY A 55 4.03 -2.09 -23.96
N ASN A 56 3.36 -3.00 -23.24
CA ASN A 56 2.58 -4.09 -23.81
C ASN A 56 1.09 -3.93 -23.47
N SER A 57 0.25 -3.79 -24.49
CA SER A 57 -1.23 -3.77 -24.39
C SER A 57 -1.90 -5.03 -24.97
N TYR A 58 -1.12 -5.96 -25.52
CA TYR A 58 -1.56 -7.29 -25.97
C TYR A 58 -1.52 -8.22 -24.76
N ILE A 59 -2.44 -8.00 -23.82
CA ILE A 59 -2.43 -8.73 -22.55
C ILE A 59 -3.33 -9.96 -22.62
N ASP A 60 -2.91 -11.05 -21.99
CA ASP A 60 -3.71 -12.26 -21.90
C ASP A 60 -5.07 -12.00 -21.23
N HIS A 61 -6.11 -12.60 -21.79
CA HIS A 61 -7.42 -12.66 -21.18
C HIS A 61 -7.47 -13.81 -20.18
N LEU A 62 -7.93 -13.54 -18.98
CA LEU A 62 -7.90 -14.52 -17.90
C LEU A 62 -9.30 -15.07 -17.58
N SER A 63 -9.34 -16.20 -16.91
CA SER A 63 -10.54 -16.74 -16.26
C SER A 63 -10.17 -17.30 -14.87
N PRO A 64 -10.97 -17.03 -13.82
CA PRO A 64 -10.72 -17.63 -12.52
C PRO A 64 -11.05 -19.12 -12.53
N VAL A 65 -10.19 -19.94 -11.93
CA VAL A 65 -10.42 -21.37 -11.73
C VAL A 65 -10.19 -21.78 -10.27
N GLY A 66 -10.85 -22.86 -9.85
CA GLY A 66 -10.78 -23.34 -8.47
C GLY A 66 -11.28 -22.29 -7.47
N SER A 67 -10.39 -21.83 -6.60
CA SER A 67 -10.65 -20.78 -5.60
C SER A 67 -10.20 -19.38 -6.04
N GLY A 68 -9.70 -19.24 -7.27
CA GLY A 68 -9.40 -17.94 -7.86
C GLY A 68 -10.67 -17.11 -8.03
N TYR A 69 -10.54 -15.79 -7.93
CA TYR A 69 -11.63 -14.85 -8.16
C TYR A 69 -11.11 -13.57 -8.81
N THR A 70 -11.95 -12.98 -9.66
CA THR A 70 -11.65 -11.76 -10.41
C THR A 70 -11.44 -10.56 -9.48
N ILE A 71 -10.38 -9.80 -9.73
CA ILE A 71 -10.10 -8.52 -9.07
C ILE A 71 -10.01 -7.35 -10.05
N PHE A 72 -9.80 -7.59 -11.35
CA PHE A 72 -9.79 -6.53 -12.36
C PHE A 72 -10.46 -6.99 -13.66
N ASN A 73 -11.20 -6.07 -14.28
CA ASN A 73 -11.76 -6.21 -15.62
C ASN A 73 -11.30 -5.06 -16.51
N ASN A 74 -11.16 -5.33 -17.81
CA ASN A 74 -11.06 -4.30 -18.83
C ASN A 74 -12.46 -3.76 -19.21
N SER A 75 -12.51 -2.50 -19.64
CA SER A 75 -13.72 -1.83 -20.11
C SER A 75 -13.35 -0.76 -21.14
N PRO A 76 -14.07 -0.62 -22.27
CA PRO A 76 -15.41 -1.20 -22.52
C PRO A 76 -15.40 -2.63 -23.05
N THR A 77 -14.29 -3.12 -23.63
CA THR A 77 -14.17 -4.52 -24.02
C THR A 77 -14.03 -5.36 -22.75
N ALA A 78 -15.07 -6.11 -22.40
CA ALA A 78 -15.13 -6.81 -21.14
C ALA A 78 -14.35 -8.13 -21.18
N TYR A 79 -13.25 -8.18 -20.42
CA TYR A 79 -12.51 -9.39 -20.09
C TYR A 79 -11.81 -9.23 -18.75
N VAL A 80 -11.44 -10.35 -18.12
CA VAL A 80 -10.70 -10.34 -16.85
C VAL A 80 -9.22 -10.15 -17.12
N CYS A 81 -8.60 -9.23 -16.38
CA CYS A 81 -7.17 -8.93 -16.48
C CYS A 81 -6.44 -8.98 -15.12
N GLY A 82 -7.13 -9.42 -14.06
CA GLY A 82 -6.50 -9.70 -12.78
C GLY A 82 -7.33 -10.63 -11.91
N ILE A 83 -6.66 -11.58 -11.26
CA ILE A 83 -7.24 -12.60 -10.39
C ILE A 83 -6.43 -12.70 -9.09
N ALA A 84 -7.13 -12.87 -7.97
CA ALA A 84 -6.54 -13.25 -6.70
C ALA A 84 -7.02 -14.65 -6.31
N ASN A 85 -6.20 -15.36 -5.53
CA ASN A 85 -6.54 -16.68 -5.01
C ASN A 85 -6.10 -16.80 -3.55
N ASP A 86 -6.97 -17.34 -2.70
CA ASP A 86 -6.68 -17.62 -1.29
C ASP A 86 -7.14 -19.05 -0.95
N VAL A 87 -6.17 -19.98 -0.89
CA VAL A 87 -6.40 -21.37 -0.49
C VAL A 87 -6.06 -21.62 0.99
N ARG A 88 -5.95 -20.56 1.80
CA ARG A 88 -5.51 -20.54 3.22
C ARG A 88 -4.04 -20.93 3.46
N ALA A 89 -3.51 -21.93 2.75
CA ALA A 89 -2.12 -22.35 2.84
C ALA A 89 -1.17 -21.34 2.18
N TYR A 90 -1.61 -20.73 1.09
CA TYR A 90 -0.93 -19.64 0.41
C TYR A 90 -1.96 -18.74 -0.27
N ARG A 91 -1.49 -17.58 -0.72
CA ARG A 91 -2.26 -16.62 -1.50
C ARG A 91 -1.50 -16.28 -2.77
N THR A 92 -2.20 -15.87 -3.82
CA THR A 92 -1.59 -15.33 -5.04
C THR A 92 -2.40 -14.15 -5.57
N VAL A 93 -1.70 -13.26 -6.28
CA VAL A 93 -2.28 -12.22 -7.12
C VAL A 93 -1.59 -12.31 -8.47
N GLY A 94 -2.37 -12.52 -9.52
CA GLY A 94 -1.93 -12.57 -10.92
C GLY A 94 -2.64 -11.50 -11.73
N MET A 95 -1.90 -10.78 -12.58
CA MET A 95 -2.41 -9.74 -13.47
C MET A 95 -1.80 -9.94 -14.85
N SER A 96 -2.57 -9.70 -15.91
CA SER A 96 -2.04 -9.74 -17.28
C SER A 96 -1.48 -8.38 -17.74
N PHE A 97 -1.72 -7.30 -17.01
CA PHE A 97 -1.04 -6.02 -17.23
C PHE A 97 0.16 -5.83 -16.30
N GLU A 98 1.10 -4.97 -16.69
CA GLU A 98 2.23 -4.56 -15.86
C GLU A 98 1.79 -3.49 -14.84
N PHE A 99 2.04 -3.69 -13.55
CA PHE A 99 1.75 -2.72 -12.50
C PHE A 99 2.45 -1.38 -12.75
N GLY A 100 3.66 -1.40 -13.31
CA GLY A 100 4.40 -0.20 -13.70
C GLY A 100 3.70 0.64 -14.78
N GLY A 101 2.86 0.02 -15.61
CA GLY A 101 2.08 0.69 -16.66
C GLY A 101 0.82 1.40 -16.16
N LEU A 102 0.44 1.24 -14.90
CA LEU A 102 -0.74 1.89 -14.33
C LEU A 102 -0.52 3.39 -14.10
N MET A 103 -1.45 4.21 -14.59
CA MET A 103 -1.48 5.65 -14.32
C MET A 103 -2.28 5.94 -13.06
N ASP A 104 -1.71 6.74 -12.15
CA ASP A 104 -2.43 7.16 -10.95
C ASP A 104 -3.60 8.09 -11.33
N GLY A 105 -4.80 7.71 -10.89
CA GLY A 105 -6.03 8.46 -11.04
C GLY A 105 -6.46 9.16 -9.75
N SER A 106 -7.76 9.41 -9.63
CA SER A 106 -8.36 10.04 -8.46
C SER A 106 -8.78 9.02 -7.39
N GLY A 107 -9.02 9.49 -6.16
CA GLY A 107 -9.55 8.66 -5.08
C GLY A 107 -8.63 7.51 -4.71
N VAL A 108 -9.17 6.28 -4.76
CA VAL A 108 -8.44 5.04 -4.40
C VAL A 108 -7.59 4.48 -5.55
N SER A 109 -7.66 5.07 -6.74
CA SER A 109 -6.99 4.60 -7.95
C SER A 109 -5.52 5.06 -8.03
N THR A 110 -4.71 4.73 -7.03
CA THR A 110 -3.26 4.99 -7.07
C THR A 110 -2.49 3.69 -6.95
N LYS A 111 -1.32 3.61 -7.59
CA LYS A 111 -0.40 2.46 -7.46
C LYS A 111 -0.07 2.19 -6.00
N ASP A 112 0.18 3.24 -5.21
CA ASP A 112 0.42 3.12 -3.78
C ASP A 112 -0.76 2.42 -3.06
N THR A 113 -2.00 2.82 -3.35
CA THR A 113 -3.18 2.21 -2.72
C THR A 113 -3.35 0.75 -3.16
N LEU A 114 -3.14 0.44 -4.44
CA LEU A 114 -3.21 -0.92 -4.95
C LEU A 114 -2.14 -1.83 -4.31
N ALA A 115 -0.88 -1.38 -4.28
CA ALA A 115 0.20 -2.13 -3.65
C ALA A 115 -0.10 -2.42 -2.17
N LEU A 116 -0.65 -1.44 -1.45
CA LEU A 116 -0.99 -1.63 -0.04
C LEU A 116 -2.18 -2.60 0.15
N ASN A 117 -3.20 -2.54 -0.70
CA ASN A 117 -4.32 -3.49 -0.67
C ASN A 117 -3.83 -4.92 -0.98
N ILE A 118 -2.90 -5.08 -1.93
CA ILE A 118 -2.26 -6.37 -2.23
C ILE A 118 -1.46 -6.88 -1.01
N MET A 119 -0.67 -6.03 -0.36
CA MET A 119 0.07 -6.41 0.86
C MET A 119 -0.87 -6.84 1.98
N GLU A 120 -1.97 -6.12 2.20
CA GLU A 120 -2.98 -6.47 3.20
C GLU A 120 -3.65 -7.82 2.85
N PHE A 121 -3.93 -8.07 1.58
CA PHE A 121 -4.40 -9.38 1.11
C PHE A 121 -3.41 -10.49 1.47
N PHE A 122 -2.10 -10.26 1.36
CA PHE A 122 -1.08 -11.22 1.83
C PHE A 122 -0.92 -11.31 3.35
N GLY A 123 -1.75 -10.62 4.14
CA GLY A 123 -1.61 -10.57 5.60
C GLY A 123 -0.38 -9.78 6.06
N ILE A 124 0.24 -9.02 5.15
CA ILE A 124 1.35 -8.13 5.46
C ILE A 124 0.73 -6.84 6.02
N HIS A 125 0.43 -6.90 7.31
CA HIS A 125 -0.08 -5.76 8.03
C HIS A 125 1.05 -4.78 8.29
N LEU A 126 1.11 -3.74 7.47
CA LEU A 126 1.97 -2.60 7.70
C LEU A 126 1.45 -1.82 8.92
N GLN A 127 1.89 -2.23 10.11
CA GLN A 127 1.70 -1.43 11.32
C GLN A 127 2.33 -0.06 11.10
N GLY A 128 1.49 0.98 11.03
CA GLY A 128 1.93 2.35 10.76
C GLY A 128 1.78 2.82 9.31
N VAL A 129 1.10 2.07 8.44
CA VAL A 129 0.68 2.57 7.12
C VAL A 129 -0.83 2.76 7.12
N ALA A 130 -1.25 4.01 7.18
CA ALA A 130 -2.61 4.36 6.83
C ALA A 130 -2.72 4.33 5.31
N ILE A 131 -3.23 3.25 4.74
CA ILE A 131 -3.99 3.40 3.50
C ILE A 131 -5.17 4.29 3.86
N ASP A 132 -5.40 5.33 3.07
CA ASP A 132 -6.38 6.36 3.36
C ASP A 132 -7.84 5.90 3.13
N ARG A 133 -8.16 4.61 3.35
CA ARG A 133 -9.56 4.14 3.49
C ARG A 133 -10.25 4.69 4.75
N PHE A 134 -9.52 5.44 5.59
CA PHE A 134 -10.02 6.02 6.85
C PHE A 134 -10.17 7.55 6.85
N SER A 135 -9.79 8.26 5.79
CA SER A 135 -10.07 9.71 5.70
C SER A 135 -11.56 10.01 5.52
N ALA A 136 -12.34 9.06 5.01
CA ALA A 136 -13.80 9.12 4.91
C ALA A 136 -14.55 8.96 6.26
N LEU A 137 -13.86 8.63 7.37
CA LEU A 137 -14.47 8.46 8.70
C LEU A 137 -14.09 9.57 9.70
N LYS A 138 -13.65 10.74 9.20
CA LYS A 138 -13.15 11.85 10.03
C LYS A 138 -14.18 12.49 10.97
N ASN A 139 -15.47 12.20 10.86
CA ASN A 139 -16.50 12.96 11.57
C ASN A 139 -16.94 12.43 12.94
N ASP A 140 -16.35 11.35 13.48
CA ASP A 140 -16.88 10.80 14.75
C ASP A 140 -15.86 10.20 15.73
N ARG A 141 -14.63 10.73 15.79
CA ARG A 141 -13.65 10.26 16.78
C ARG A 141 -13.61 11.15 18.03
N LYS A 142 -13.99 10.55 19.17
CA LYS A 142 -13.60 11.02 20.50
C LYS A 142 -12.08 11.28 20.54
N LEU A 143 -11.69 12.48 20.97
CA LEU A 143 -10.28 12.86 21.08
C LEU A 143 -9.53 11.85 21.95
N SER A 144 -8.43 11.31 21.44
CA SER A 144 -7.66 10.26 22.12
C SER A 144 -6.16 10.59 22.09
N PHE A 145 -5.46 10.19 23.15
CA PHE A 145 -4.00 10.30 23.18
C PHE A 145 -3.40 9.16 22.37
N GLY A 146 -2.69 9.49 21.30
CA GLY A 146 -2.14 8.49 20.40
C GLY A 146 -1.13 9.07 19.43
N ILE A 147 -0.34 8.18 18.85
CA ILE A 147 0.60 8.47 17.78
C ILE A 147 0.37 7.47 16.66
N LYS A 148 0.38 7.97 15.43
CA LYS A 148 0.30 7.19 14.21
C LYS A 148 1.29 7.78 13.22
N ALA A 149 2.32 7.04 12.85
CA ALA A 149 3.06 7.39 11.65
C ALA A 149 2.18 7.11 10.42
N LYS A 150 2.21 7.98 9.43
CA LYS A 150 1.60 7.85 8.10
C LYS A 150 2.69 8.09 7.06
N GLY A 151 2.65 7.34 5.96
CA GLY A 151 3.56 7.57 4.85
C GLY A 151 4.94 6.94 5.03
N SER A 152 4.98 5.61 5.11
CA SER A 152 5.91 4.94 4.21
C SER A 152 5.18 4.75 2.88
N ASN A 153 5.20 5.76 2.01
CA ASN A 153 5.48 5.36 0.64
C ASN A 153 6.90 4.77 0.72
N LEU A 154 7.04 3.49 0.36
CA LEU A 154 8.29 2.73 0.44
C LEU A 154 9.43 3.36 -0.40
N PHE A 155 9.15 4.46 -1.12
CA PHE A 155 10.04 5.19 -2.00
C PHE A 155 10.17 6.70 -1.66
N SER A 156 9.65 7.19 -0.53
CA SER A 156 9.75 8.62 -0.17
C SER A 156 10.61 8.89 1.07
N ASN A 157 11.51 9.88 0.97
CA ASN A 157 12.38 10.35 2.06
C ASN A 157 11.65 11.11 3.20
N LYS A 158 10.32 10.99 3.30
CA LYS A 158 9.49 11.77 4.23
C LYS A 158 8.50 10.87 4.96
N LEU A 159 8.60 10.85 6.28
CA LEU A 159 7.66 10.20 7.18
C LEU A 159 6.75 11.24 7.82
N ASP A 160 5.44 11.13 7.61
CA ASP A 160 4.48 11.94 8.34
C ASP A 160 4.08 11.26 9.66
N ILE A 161 3.88 12.03 10.72
CA ILE A 161 3.52 11.54 12.05
C ILE A 161 2.31 12.34 12.50
N GLU A 162 1.18 11.67 12.63
CA GLU A 162 -0.05 12.21 13.19
C GLU A 162 -0.15 11.84 14.67
N TYR A 163 -0.60 12.76 15.50
CA TYR A 163 -0.78 12.52 16.92
C TYR A 163 -1.97 13.29 17.48
N GLY A 164 -2.61 12.72 18.49
CA GLY A 164 -3.70 13.34 19.24
C GLY A 164 -3.26 13.61 20.67
N ILE A 165 -3.59 14.80 21.19
CA ILE A 165 -3.43 15.15 22.60
C ILE A 165 -4.77 15.62 23.17
N VAL A 166 -5.14 15.07 24.34
CA VAL A 166 -6.45 15.29 24.97
C VAL A 166 -6.50 16.60 25.76
N HIS A 167 -5.35 17.08 26.22
CA HIS A 167 -5.21 18.33 26.97
C HIS A 167 -4.09 19.16 26.37
N SER A 168 -4.26 20.48 26.36
CA SER A 168 -3.20 21.41 25.98
C SER A 168 -2.03 21.28 26.95
N GLY A 169 -0.80 21.28 26.43
CA GLY A 169 0.38 21.12 27.27
C GLY A 169 1.65 20.84 26.49
N LYS A 170 2.73 20.56 27.22
CA LYS A 170 4.02 20.19 26.63
C LYS A 170 3.92 18.84 25.92
N VAL A 171 4.43 18.80 24.70
CA VAL A 171 4.54 17.61 23.87
C VAL A 171 6.00 17.45 23.43
N GLU A 172 6.56 16.27 23.65
CA GLU A 172 7.88 15.87 23.15
C GLU A 172 7.71 14.71 22.18
N ILE A 173 8.30 14.81 21.00
CA ILE A 173 8.32 13.74 19.99
C ILE A 173 9.77 13.41 19.66
N ASP A 174 10.17 12.17 19.95
CA ASP A 174 11.53 11.67 19.80
C ASP A 174 11.57 10.46 18.87
N ILE A 175 12.70 10.24 18.21
CA ILE A 175 12.98 9.05 17.39
C ILE A 175 14.14 8.28 17.99
N TYR A 176 13.99 6.97 18.09
CA TYR A 176 14.99 6.03 18.60
C TYR A 176 15.28 4.93 17.57
N ASN A 177 16.50 4.39 17.59
CA ASN A 177 16.83 3.17 16.85
C ASN A 177 16.46 1.91 17.67
N THR A 178 16.74 0.72 17.13
CA THR A 178 16.47 -0.57 17.78
C THR A 178 17.26 -0.81 19.07
N THR A 179 18.38 -0.11 19.28
CA THR A 179 19.17 -0.18 20.52
C THR A 179 18.68 0.79 21.60
N GLY A 180 17.57 1.51 21.36
CA GLY A 180 17.05 2.52 22.29
C GLY A 180 17.86 3.83 22.30
N ARG A 181 18.80 4.02 21.38
CA ARG A 181 19.54 5.29 21.25
C ARG A 181 18.64 6.34 20.60
N LYS A 182 18.52 7.50 21.23
CA LYS A 182 17.83 8.66 20.64
C LYS A 182 18.62 9.17 19.43
N ILE A 183 17.94 9.24 18.29
CA ILE A 183 18.46 9.67 17.00
C ILE A 183 18.10 11.13 16.72
N LYS A 184 16.87 11.52 17.07
CA LYS A 184 16.34 12.85 16.79
C LYS A 184 15.28 13.26 17.78
N THR A 185 15.30 14.54 18.17
CA THR A 185 14.13 15.20 18.75
C THR A 185 13.39 15.94 17.64
N LEU A 186 12.20 15.47 17.25
CA LEU A 186 11.41 16.12 16.19
C LEU A 186 10.74 17.40 16.68
N MET A 187 10.27 17.40 17.93
CA MET A 187 9.58 18.53 18.51
C MET A 187 9.62 18.44 20.03
N SER A 188 9.81 19.58 20.68
CA SER A 188 9.53 19.79 22.10
C SER A 188 8.86 21.15 22.26
N ALA A 189 7.53 21.18 22.31
CA ALA A 189 6.76 22.43 22.33
C ALA A 189 5.42 22.27 23.05
N THR A 190 4.83 23.39 23.47
CA THR A 190 3.45 23.42 23.97
C THR A 190 2.48 23.38 22.79
N LYS A 191 1.48 22.49 22.85
CA LYS A 191 0.44 22.33 21.84
C LYS A 191 -0.94 22.39 22.48
N ASN A 192 -1.92 22.90 21.71
CA ASN A 192 -3.33 22.87 22.12
C ASN A 192 -3.91 21.46 21.98
N ALA A 193 -4.91 21.11 22.80
CA ALA A 193 -5.67 19.88 22.63
C ALA A 193 -6.19 19.74 21.19
N GLY A 194 -6.11 18.53 20.62
CA GLY A 194 -6.50 18.27 19.24
C GLY A 194 -5.59 17.27 18.53
N TYR A 195 -5.86 17.08 17.24
CA TYR A 195 -5.03 16.29 16.34
C TYR A 195 -4.02 17.17 15.62
N HIS A 196 -2.80 16.69 15.50
CA HIS A 196 -1.66 17.40 14.94
C HIS A 196 -0.89 16.50 13.98
N LYS A 197 -0.07 17.12 13.13
CA LYS A 197 0.81 16.43 12.18
C LYS A 197 2.21 17.04 12.23
N ILE A 198 3.23 16.21 12.15
CA ILE A 198 4.64 16.60 11.98
C ILE A 198 5.30 15.70 10.96
N SER A 199 6.28 16.19 10.21
CA SER A 199 7.02 15.40 9.23
C SER A 199 8.48 15.24 9.62
N TRP A 200 9.04 14.09 9.31
CA TRP A 200 10.46 13.79 9.44
C TRP A 200 11.05 13.41 8.08
N ASN A 201 12.26 13.89 7.80
CA ASN A 201 12.96 13.71 6.53
C ASN A 201 14.05 12.63 6.56
N GLY A 202 14.04 11.73 7.54
CA GLY A 202 15.03 10.66 7.66
C GLY A 202 16.45 11.12 8.02
N LYS A 203 16.58 12.32 8.63
CA LYS A 203 17.86 12.85 9.12
C LYS A 203 17.95 12.80 10.64
N ASP A 204 19.16 12.68 11.19
CA ASP A 204 19.41 12.77 12.64
C ASP A 204 19.43 14.24 13.12
N ASP A 205 19.81 14.49 14.38
CA ASP A 205 19.98 15.85 14.92
C ASP A 205 21.17 16.63 14.34
N ASN A 206 22.12 15.96 13.70
CA ASN A 206 23.24 16.58 12.99
C ASN A 206 22.94 16.82 11.49
N GLY A 207 21.71 16.56 11.04
CA GLY A 207 21.32 16.67 9.63
C GLY A 207 21.86 15.55 8.74
N ARG A 208 22.43 14.49 9.31
CA ARG A 208 22.96 13.34 8.58
C ARG A 208 21.84 12.38 8.23
N ASN A 209 21.93 11.79 7.05
CA ASN A 209 21.06 10.70 6.65
C ASN A 209 21.27 9.50 7.58
N ILE A 210 20.18 8.93 8.07
CA ILE A 210 20.24 7.66 8.81
C ILE A 210 20.13 6.48 7.84
N VAL A 211 20.51 5.30 8.33
CA VAL A 211 20.47 4.03 7.58
C VAL A 211 19.04 3.51 7.43
N ASN A 212 18.80 2.72 6.39
CA ASN A 212 17.56 1.97 6.24
C ASN A 212 17.40 1.01 7.42
N GLY A 213 16.18 0.89 7.96
CA GLY A 213 15.93 0.03 9.10
C GLY A 213 14.73 0.41 9.96
N ILE A 214 14.64 -0.24 11.12
CA ILE A 214 13.55 -0.06 12.06
C ILE A 214 13.89 1.07 13.05
N TYR A 215 12.92 1.95 13.27
CA TYR A 215 12.97 3.03 14.25
C TYR A 215 11.70 3.06 15.09
N PHE A 216 11.78 3.75 16.23
CA PHE A 216 10.67 3.94 17.15
C PHE A 216 10.41 5.42 17.35
N VAL A 217 9.19 5.87 17.07
CA VAL A 217 8.75 7.24 17.37
C VAL A 217 8.01 7.22 18.70
N THR A 218 8.44 8.08 19.63
CA THR A 218 7.85 8.23 20.96
C THR A 218 7.21 9.60 21.08
N ILE A 219 5.96 9.66 21.53
CA ILE A 219 5.32 10.90 21.99
C ILE A 219 5.17 10.89 23.50
N LYS A 220 5.51 12.00 24.14
CA LYS A 220 5.28 12.24 25.56
C LYS A 220 4.39 13.48 25.74
N SER A 221 3.33 13.37 26.52
CA SER A 221 2.49 14.52 26.90
C SER A 221 1.72 14.23 28.19
N SER A 222 1.66 15.22 29.10
CA SER A 222 0.95 15.14 30.38
C SER A 222 1.20 13.83 31.15
N GLY A 223 2.47 13.42 31.25
CA GLY A 223 2.89 12.19 31.94
C GLY A 223 2.59 10.88 31.20
N LYS A 224 1.95 10.92 30.03
CA LYS A 224 1.69 9.75 29.19
C LYS A 224 2.76 9.61 28.12
N VAL A 225 3.09 8.36 27.81
CA VAL A 225 4.04 7.99 26.75
C VAL A 225 3.37 7.00 25.79
N LYS A 226 3.54 7.20 24.49
CA LYS A 226 3.13 6.25 23.44
C LYS A 226 4.24 6.11 22.42
N ASN A 227 4.43 4.88 21.95
CA ASN A 227 5.46 4.52 20.99
C ASN A 227 4.81 3.89 19.76
N THR A 228 5.37 4.14 18.58
CA THR A 228 5.05 3.41 17.35
C THR A 228 6.33 2.99 16.65
N LYS A 229 6.31 1.78 16.09
CA LYS A 229 7.38 1.27 15.22
C LYS A 229 7.21 1.88 13.83
N VAL A 230 8.32 2.21 13.17
CA VAL A 230 8.35 2.66 11.77
C VAL A 230 9.53 1.99 11.05
N MET A 231 9.39 1.78 9.75
CA MET A 231 10.45 1.29 8.89
C MET A 231 10.83 2.39 7.90
N LEU A 232 12.12 2.69 7.81
CA LEU A 232 12.66 3.61 6.82
C LEU A 232 13.38 2.79 5.75
N ILE A 233 12.97 2.96 4.51
CA ILE A 233 13.63 2.41 3.32
C ILE A 233 13.90 3.59 2.38
N LYS A 234 15.10 3.63 1.81
CA LYS A 234 15.54 4.53 0.76
C LYS A 234 15.95 3.70 -0.44
#